data_AF-A0A0H5S050-F1
#
_entry.id   AF-A0A0H5S050-F1
#
_cell.length_a   1.000
_cell.length_b   1.000
_cell.length_c   1.000
_cell.angle_alpha   90.00
_cell.angle_beta   90.00
_cell.angle_gamma   90.00
#
_symmetry.space_group_name_H-M   'P 1'
#
loop_
_entity.id
_entity.type
_entity.pdbx_description
1 polymer ?
#
loop_
_entity_poly.entity_id
_entity_poly.type
_entity_poly.pdbx_seq_one_letter_code
_entity_poly.pdbx_strand_id
1 'polypeptide(L)'
;MLNQKLEIMVEYAKTFESFQWMPIQDKVLLLRDVAFVLILLETAYKKSISKCTSVLNHRNQREKQSIEENIGISVIIESFNRAKLDKKEFLLLKAIAFMHSECSGLSTNSFKQLSCQRQIILDTLFNYMIFKHDKHGPVRFGHALSVLWSVYEATNSYVESLMDMDLKPLTIELLANKLPEPLT
;
A
#
# COMPACT_ATOMS: atom_id res chain seq x y z
N MET A 1 -0.36 -14.22 11.28
CA MET A 1 -0.32 -13.77 9.87
C MET A 1 0.16 -12.33 9.70
N LEU A 2 -0.35 -11.35 10.47
CA LEU A 2 0.06 -9.93 10.34
C LEU A 2 1.57 -9.70 10.53
N ASN A 3 2.17 -10.27 11.59
CA ASN A 3 3.61 -10.11 11.85
C ASN A 3 4.51 -10.58 10.70
N GLN A 4 4.19 -11.72 10.08
CA GLN A 4 4.92 -12.18 8.90
C GLN A 4 4.80 -11.21 7.73
N LYS A 5 3.62 -10.58 7.54
CA LYS A 5 3.45 -9.54 6.51
C LYS A 5 4.31 -8.30 6.83
N LEU A 6 4.44 -7.93 8.09
CA LEU A 6 5.29 -6.81 8.53
C LEU A 6 6.77 -7.13 8.33
N GLU A 7 7.23 -8.33 8.70
CA GLU A 7 8.60 -8.79 8.45
C GLU A 7 8.92 -8.76 6.95
N ILE A 8 8.03 -9.29 6.10
CA ILE A 8 8.18 -9.22 4.64
C ILE A 8 8.21 -7.77 4.14
N MET A 9 7.43 -6.86 4.74
CA MET A 9 7.43 -5.45 4.37
C MET A 9 8.77 -4.79 4.70
N VAL A 10 9.39 -5.12 5.84
CA VAL A 10 10.72 -4.64 6.19
C VAL A 10 11.77 -5.18 5.21
N GLU A 11 11.70 -6.46 4.83
CA GLU A 11 12.60 -7.01 3.80
C GLU A 11 12.39 -6.35 2.43
N TYR A 12 11.14 -6.05 2.07
CA TYR A 12 10.83 -5.26 0.86
C TYR A 12 11.42 -3.85 0.95
N ALA A 13 11.32 -3.16 2.08
CA ALA A 13 11.90 -1.83 2.25
C ALA A 13 13.43 -1.84 2.03
N LYS A 14 14.12 -2.89 2.49
CA LYS A 14 15.56 -3.08 2.32
C LYS A 14 16.00 -3.21 0.86
N THR A 15 15.10 -3.45 -0.10
CA THR A 15 15.46 -3.52 -1.52
C THR A 15 15.66 -2.15 -2.17
N PHE A 16 15.31 -1.05 -1.49
CA PHE A 16 15.41 0.30 -2.03
C PHE A 16 16.67 1.01 -1.51
N GLU A 17 17.50 1.51 -2.41
CA GLU A 17 18.73 2.24 -2.04
C GLU A 17 18.43 3.44 -1.14
N SER A 18 17.40 4.24 -1.46
CA SER A 18 16.97 5.37 -0.63
C SER A 18 16.63 4.96 0.80
N PHE A 19 16.06 3.77 0.98
CA PHE A 19 15.82 3.24 2.32
C PHE A 19 17.12 2.78 2.98
N GLN A 20 18.02 2.12 2.26
CA GLN A 20 19.29 1.62 2.82
C GLN A 20 20.16 2.76 3.39
N TRP A 21 20.30 3.86 2.67
CA TRP A 21 21.13 5.02 3.05
C TRP A 21 20.49 5.93 4.10
N MET A 22 19.19 5.78 4.35
CA MET A 22 18.43 6.59 5.28
C MET A 22 18.88 6.39 6.74
N PRO A 23 18.93 7.45 7.58
CA PRO A 23 19.13 7.34 9.02
C PRO A 23 18.11 6.40 9.67
N ILE A 24 18.48 5.72 10.76
CA ILE A 24 17.60 4.72 11.39
C ILE A 24 16.29 5.34 11.89
N GLN A 25 16.33 6.56 12.42
CA GLN A 25 15.13 7.28 12.87
C GLN A 25 14.17 7.53 11.70
N ASP A 26 14.68 8.02 10.57
CA ASP A 26 13.89 8.26 9.36
C ASP A 26 13.32 6.96 8.78
N LYS A 27 14.07 5.84 8.84
CA LYS A 27 13.59 4.51 8.45
C LYS A 27 12.36 4.11 9.27
N VAL A 28 12.42 4.30 10.58
CA VAL A 28 11.31 3.98 11.48
C VAL A 28 10.10 4.86 11.17
N LEU A 29 10.30 6.18 10.97
CA LEU A 29 9.23 7.10 10.61
C LEU A 29 8.54 6.70 9.30
N LEU A 30 9.31 6.38 8.26
CA LEU A 30 8.77 5.93 6.98
C LEU A 30 7.96 4.64 7.16
N LEU A 31 8.54 3.63 7.82
CA LEU A 31 7.87 2.33 8.01
C LEU A 31 6.57 2.47 8.82
N ARG A 32 6.56 3.29 9.89
CA ARG A 32 5.35 3.58 10.68
C ARG A 32 4.22 4.14 9.82
N ASP A 33 4.56 4.91 8.79
CA ASP A 33 3.57 5.56 7.94
C ASP A 33 3.08 4.67 6.79
N VAL A 34 3.97 3.89 6.16
CA VAL A 34 3.64 3.14 4.94
C VAL A 34 3.35 1.66 5.15
N ALA A 35 3.67 1.06 6.30
CA ALA A 35 3.56 -0.40 6.52
C ALA A 35 2.14 -0.93 6.22
N PHE A 36 1.13 -0.33 6.85
CA PHE A 36 -0.25 -0.79 6.74
C PHE A 36 -0.88 -0.43 5.39
N VAL A 37 -0.49 0.71 4.81
CA VAL A 37 -0.82 1.09 3.43
C VAL A 37 -0.38 -0.01 2.47
N LEU A 38 0.89 -0.44 2.55
CA LEU A 38 1.43 -1.48 1.67
C LEU A 38 0.79 -2.86 1.91
N ILE A 39 0.48 -3.21 3.16
CA ILE A 39 -0.20 -4.46 3.50
C ILE A 39 -1.61 -4.49 2.91
N LEU A 40 -2.37 -3.40 3.05
CA LEU A 40 -3.72 -3.28 2.49
C LEU A 40 -3.69 -3.31 0.97
N LEU A 41 -2.78 -2.54 0.35
CA LEU A 41 -2.60 -2.49 -1.10
C LEU A 41 -2.31 -3.88 -1.67
N GLU A 42 -1.36 -4.62 -1.09
CA GLU A 42 -1.00 -5.98 -1.50
C GLU A 42 -2.15 -6.98 -1.28
N THR A 43 -2.86 -6.87 -0.14
CA THR A 43 -3.96 -7.76 0.20
C THR A 43 -5.14 -7.57 -0.77
N ALA A 44 -5.49 -6.32 -1.08
CA ALA A 44 -6.56 -6.00 -2.01
C ALA A 44 -6.22 -6.36 -3.46
N TYR A 45 -4.96 -6.18 -3.90
CA TYR A 45 -4.50 -6.62 -5.22
C TYR A 45 -4.63 -8.14 -5.40
N LYS A 46 -4.20 -8.93 -4.40
CA LYS A 46 -4.35 -10.40 -4.45
C LYS A 46 -5.81 -10.82 -4.53
N LYS A 47 -6.68 -10.16 -3.76
CA LYS A 47 -8.13 -10.41 -3.77
C LYS A 47 -8.80 -10.02 -5.09
N SER A 48 -8.39 -8.90 -5.71
CA SER A 48 -8.98 -8.46 -6.99
C SER A 48 -8.64 -9.44 -8.13
N ILE A 49 -7.42 -9.97 -8.14
CA ILE A 49 -7.01 -11.01 -9.11
C ILE A 49 -7.71 -12.35 -8.83
N SER A 50 -7.81 -12.77 -7.57
CA SER A 50 -8.47 -14.04 -7.22
C SER A 50 -9.97 -14.03 -7.54
N LYS A 51 -10.64 -12.89 -7.34
CA LYS A 51 -12.05 -12.71 -7.73
C LYS A 51 -12.22 -12.71 -9.25
N CYS A 52 -11.27 -12.15 -10.00
CA CYS A 52 -11.29 -12.19 -11.46
C CYS A 52 -11.13 -13.62 -12.02
N THR A 53 -10.27 -14.42 -11.38
CA THR A 53 -10.04 -15.83 -11.76
C THR A 53 -11.18 -16.77 -11.34
N SER A 54 -11.86 -16.52 -10.22
CA SER A 54 -13.05 -17.31 -9.83
C SER A 54 -14.29 -16.98 -10.65
N VAL A 55 -14.45 -15.75 -11.16
CA VAL A 55 -15.52 -15.42 -12.12
C VAL A 55 -15.33 -16.16 -13.45
N LEU A 56 -14.09 -16.41 -13.86
CA LEU A 56 -13.76 -17.23 -15.04
C LEU A 56 -13.91 -18.74 -14.77
N ASN A 57 -13.72 -19.17 -13.53
CA ASN A 57 -13.80 -20.57 -13.09
C ASN A 57 -15.00 -20.78 -12.16
N HIS A 58 -16.15 -21.09 -12.75
CA HIS A 58 -17.38 -21.61 -12.13
C HIS A 58 -18.47 -20.63 -11.63
N ARG A 59 -19.55 -20.68 -12.42
CA ARG A 59 -20.99 -20.66 -12.11
C ARG A 59 -21.44 -21.48 -10.87
N ASN A 60 -20.55 -22.07 -10.08
CA ASN A 60 -20.88 -22.98 -8.99
C ASN A 60 -19.79 -22.92 -7.91
N GLN A 61 -19.89 -21.97 -6.99
CA GLN A 61 -19.61 -22.13 -5.55
C GLN A 61 -19.67 -20.74 -4.93
N ARG A 62 -20.79 -20.45 -4.28
CA ARG A 62 -20.86 -19.43 -3.23
C ARG A 62 -20.03 -19.97 -2.07
N GLU A 63 -18.71 -19.82 -2.15
CA GLU A 63 -17.89 -19.92 -0.94
C GLU A 63 -18.43 -18.87 0.03
N LYS A 64 -18.74 -19.34 1.24
CA LYS A 64 -19.14 -18.53 2.39
C LYS A 64 -18.25 -17.28 2.41
N GLN A 65 -18.80 -16.15 1.99
CA GLN A 65 -18.24 -14.84 2.26
C GLN A 65 -18.15 -14.78 3.78
N SER A 66 -16.93 -14.89 4.32
CA SER A 66 -16.70 -14.57 5.73
C SER A 66 -17.24 -13.17 5.93
N ILE A 67 -18.15 -13.01 6.87
CA ILE A 67 -18.94 -11.82 7.23
C ILE A 67 -18.05 -10.66 7.75
N GLU A 68 -16.76 -10.65 7.41
CA GLU A 68 -15.78 -9.63 7.74
C GLU A 68 -15.16 -9.04 6.46
N GLU A 69 -15.97 -8.76 5.44
CA GLU A 69 -15.57 -7.78 4.43
C GLU A 69 -15.61 -6.40 5.10
N ASN A 70 -14.51 -6.04 5.78
CA ASN A 70 -14.26 -4.68 6.25
C ASN A 70 -14.57 -3.71 5.09
N ILE A 71 -15.52 -2.79 5.29
CA ILE A 71 -16.02 -1.86 4.26
C ILE A 71 -14.87 -1.14 3.53
N GLY A 72 -13.77 -0.84 4.23
CA GLY A 72 -12.58 -0.25 3.61
C GLY A 72 -11.93 -1.14 2.53
N ILE A 73 -11.90 -2.46 2.70
CA ILE A 73 -11.28 -3.38 1.74
C ILE A 73 -12.11 -3.51 0.45
N SER A 74 -13.44 -3.48 0.54
CA SER A 74 -14.29 -3.56 -0.66
C SER A 74 -14.09 -2.35 -1.57
N VAL A 75 -14.01 -1.14 -0.99
CA VAL A 75 -13.73 0.11 -1.73
C VAL A 75 -12.38 0.03 -2.45
N ILE A 76 -11.33 -0.46 -1.78
CA ILE A 76 -10.02 -0.64 -2.43
C ILE A 76 -10.12 -1.63 -3.59
N ILE A 77 -10.83 -2.76 -3.41
CA ILE A 77 -11.00 -3.78 -4.46
C ILE A 77 -11.73 -3.19 -5.67
N GLU A 78 -12.76 -2.37 -5.47
CA GLU A 78 -13.45 -1.69 -6.56
C GLU A 78 -12.53 -0.74 -7.33
N SER A 79 -11.70 0.03 -6.62
CA SER A 79 -10.68 0.87 -7.25
C SER A 79 -9.69 0.05 -8.08
N PHE A 80 -9.24 -1.10 -7.59
CA PHE A 80 -8.41 -2.02 -8.39
C PHE A 80 -9.13 -2.56 -9.63
N ASN A 81 -10.42 -2.92 -9.51
CA ASN A 81 -11.22 -3.42 -10.62
C ASN A 81 -11.41 -2.37 -11.73
N ARG A 82 -11.50 -1.08 -11.36
CA ARG A 82 -11.52 0.05 -12.32
C ARG A 82 -10.15 0.26 -12.96
N ALA A 83 -9.09 0.22 -12.17
CA ALA A 83 -7.73 0.45 -12.64
C ALA A 83 -7.22 -0.65 -13.58
N LYS A 84 -7.63 -1.91 -13.35
CA LYS A 84 -7.23 -3.10 -14.13
C LYS A 84 -5.71 -3.15 -14.33
N LEU A 85 -4.96 -2.98 -13.24
CA LEU A 85 -3.51 -2.90 -13.28
C LEU A 85 -2.91 -4.23 -13.69
N ASP A 86 -1.98 -4.20 -14.63
CA ASP A 86 -1.08 -5.34 -14.82
C ASP A 86 -0.07 -5.45 -13.67
N LYS A 87 0.73 -6.51 -13.67
CA LYS A 87 1.73 -6.76 -12.62
C LYS A 87 2.80 -5.65 -12.55
N LYS A 88 3.25 -5.11 -13.67
CA LYS A 88 4.28 -4.05 -13.70
C LYS A 88 3.70 -2.73 -13.16
N GLU A 89 2.49 -2.38 -13.61
CA GLU A 89 1.75 -1.20 -13.15
C GLU A 89 1.52 -1.28 -11.63
N PHE A 90 1.12 -2.43 -11.11
CA PHE A 90 0.96 -2.66 -9.66
C PHE A 90 2.28 -2.51 -8.89
N LEU A 91 3.38 -3.12 -9.36
CA LEU A 91 4.67 -3.04 -8.68
C LEU A 91 5.19 -1.60 -8.61
N LEU A 92 5.05 -0.84 -9.70
CA LEU A 92 5.39 0.59 -9.73
C LEU A 92 4.50 1.39 -8.77
N LEU A 93 3.19 1.12 -8.75
CA LEU A 93 2.26 1.77 -7.82
C LEU A 93 2.61 1.48 -6.35
N LYS A 94 2.99 0.24 -6.04
CA LYS A 94 3.45 -0.16 -4.70
C LYS A 94 4.75 0.54 -4.32
N ALA A 95 5.67 0.73 -5.26
CA ALA A 95 6.89 1.49 -5.03
C ALA A 95 6.61 2.98 -4.79
N ILE A 96 5.65 3.58 -5.53
CA ILE A 96 5.19 4.96 -5.30
C ILE A 96 4.62 5.13 -3.88
N ALA A 97 3.83 4.16 -3.41
CA ALA A 97 3.29 4.18 -2.05
C ALA A 97 4.38 4.08 -0.97
N PHE A 98 5.43 3.30 -1.22
CA PHE A 98 6.56 3.16 -0.30
C PHE A 98 7.41 4.43 -0.23
N MET A 99 7.60 5.14 -1.35
CA MET A 99 8.38 6.38 -1.41
C MET A 99 7.59 7.59 -0.86
N HIS A 100 6.92 7.44 0.28
CA HIS A 100 6.13 8.51 0.89
C HIS A 100 7.04 9.56 1.52
N SER A 101 7.31 10.63 0.78
CA SER A 101 8.16 11.74 1.21
C SER A 101 7.53 12.62 2.26
N GLU A 102 6.20 12.64 2.36
CA GLU A 102 5.48 13.56 3.26
C GLU A 102 5.36 13.04 4.71
N CYS A 103 6.09 11.98 5.09
CA CYS A 103 6.14 11.52 6.47
C CYS A 103 6.63 12.64 7.41
N SER A 104 5.87 12.89 8.46
CA SER A 104 6.24 13.87 9.49
C SER A 104 7.54 13.48 10.19
N GLY A 105 8.44 14.46 10.37
CA GLY A 105 9.69 14.30 11.12
C GLY A 105 10.89 13.79 10.32
N LEU A 106 10.76 13.53 9.02
CA LEU A 106 11.89 13.14 8.18
C LEU A 106 12.96 14.24 8.11
N SER A 107 14.23 13.84 8.07
CA SER A 107 15.31 14.76 7.74
C SER A 107 15.17 15.32 6.31
N THR A 108 15.70 16.53 6.08
CA THR A 108 15.65 17.19 4.77
C THR A 108 16.29 16.34 3.67
N ASN A 109 17.33 15.56 3.97
CA ASN A 109 17.98 14.70 2.99
C ASN A 109 17.09 13.51 2.61
N SER A 110 16.50 12.83 3.59
CA SER A 110 15.57 11.72 3.36
C SER A 110 14.33 12.16 2.59
N PHE A 111 13.75 13.31 2.95
CA PHE A 111 12.66 13.93 2.20
C PHE A 111 13.04 14.10 0.71
N LYS A 112 14.17 14.75 0.43
CA LYS A 112 14.62 15.02 -0.95
C LYS A 112 14.86 13.73 -1.74
N GLN A 113 15.49 12.73 -1.13
CA GLN A 113 15.76 11.45 -1.77
C GLN A 113 14.47 10.69 -2.10
N LEU A 114 13.54 10.59 -1.14
CA LEU A 114 12.23 9.96 -1.36
C LEU A 114 11.43 10.68 -2.43
N SER A 115 11.33 12.01 -2.37
CA SER A 115 10.59 12.82 -3.35
C SER A 115 11.16 12.63 -4.76
N CYS A 116 12.48 12.67 -4.91
CA CYS A 116 13.14 12.49 -6.21
C CYS A 116 12.88 11.08 -6.78
N GLN A 117 13.07 10.03 -5.98
CA GLN A 117 12.81 8.66 -6.43
C GLN A 117 11.34 8.42 -6.74
N ARG A 118 10.43 8.94 -5.91
CA ARG A 118 8.99 8.85 -6.15
C ARG A 118 8.60 9.46 -7.49
N GLN A 119 9.16 10.63 -7.84
CA GLN A 119 8.90 11.28 -9.12
C GLN A 119 9.39 10.42 -10.29
N ILE A 120 10.59 9.85 -10.21
CA ILE A 120 11.13 8.95 -11.24
C ILE A 120 10.19 7.76 -11.47
N ILE A 121 9.67 7.16 -10.40
CA ILE A 121 8.76 6.01 -10.50
C ILE A 121 7.39 6.44 -11.05
N LEU A 122 6.87 7.62 -10.65
CA LEU A 122 5.64 8.20 -11.20
C LEU A 122 5.75 8.42 -12.71
N ASP A 123 6.84 9.03 -13.16
CA ASP A 123 7.10 9.28 -14.58
C ASP A 123 7.23 7.95 -15.34
N THR A 124 7.90 6.96 -14.75
CA THR A 124 8.03 5.61 -15.32
C THR A 124 6.68 4.94 -15.49
N LEU A 125 5.81 5.00 -14.46
CA LEU A 125 4.45 4.46 -14.53
C LEU A 125 3.60 5.16 -15.59
N PHE A 126 3.65 6.50 -15.62
CA PHE A 126 2.92 7.29 -16.61
C PHE A 126 3.36 6.94 -18.03
N ASN A 127 4.67 6.96 -18.30
CA ASN A 127 5.23 6.62 -19.61
C ASN A 127 4.89 5.19 -20.04
N TYR A 128 4.96 4.22 -19.12
CA TYR A 128 4.55 2.85 -19.39
C TYR A 128 3.08 2.76 -19.80
N MET A 129 2.19 3.49 -19.12
CA MET A 129 0.76 3.50 -19.44
C MET A 129 0.43 4.21 -20.74
N ILE A 130 1.13 5.31 -21.07
CA ILE A 130 1.02 5.98 -22.38
C ILE A 130 1.46 5.02 -23.48
N PHE A 131 2.62 4.40 -23.34
CA PHE A 131 3.15 3.45 -24.32
C PHE A 131 2.20 2.27 -24.55
N LYS A 132 1.62 1.72 -23.47
CA LYS A 132 0.80 0.51 -23.55
C LYS A 132 -0.65 0.77 -23.98
N HIS A 133 -1.23 1.91 -23.60
CA HIS A 133 -2.67 2.18 -23.76
C HIS A 133 -2.98 3.42 -24.60
N ASP A 134 -1.95 4.04 -25.22
CA ASP A 134 -2.07 5.18 -26.13
C ASP A 134 -2.88 6.33 -25.50
N LYS A 135 -3.91 6.85 -26.18
CA LYS A 135 -4.78 7.93 -25.69
C LYS A 135 -5.49 7.63 -24.37
N HIS A 136 -5.59 6.36 -23.96
CA HIS A 136 -6.20 5.96 -22.69
C HIS A 136 -5.18 5.91 -21.53
N GLY A 137 -3.88 6.04 -21.82
CA GLY A 137 -2.81 6.04 -20.82
C GLY A 137 -3.03 7.04 -19.66
N PRO A 138 -3.35 8.33 -19.92
CA PRO A 138 -3.54 9.30 -18.84
C PRO A 138 -4.69 8.95 -17.89
N VAL A 139 -5.82 8.49 -18.45
CA VAL A 139 -6.99 8.09 -17.65
C VAL A 139 -6.66 6.88 -16.78
N ARG A 140 -5.95 5.90 -17.34
CA ARG A 140 -5.52 4.72 -16.59
C ARG A 140 -4.52 5.06 -15.49
N PHE A 141 -3.63 6.02 -15.73
CA PHE A 141 -2.75 6.56 -14.70
C PHE A 141 -3.53 7.19 -13.56
N GLY A 142 -4.54 8.01 -13.87
CA GLY A 142 -5.46 8.56 -12.87
C GLY A 142 -6.14 7.47 -12.05
N HIS A 143 -6.69 6.43 -12.69
CA HIS A 143 -7.30 5.29 -11.98
C HIS A 143 -6.31 4.55 -11.08
N ALA A 144 -5.05 4.40 -11.50
CA ALA A 144 -4.01 3.78 -10.67
C ALA A 144 -3.75 4.61 -9.40
N LEU A 145 -3.63 5.93 -9.53
CA LEU A 145 -3.46 6.82 -8.37
C LEU A 145 -4.69 6.82 -7.45
N SER A 146 -5.90 6.70 -8.00
CA SER A 146 -7.12 6.56 -7.20
C SER A 146 -7.13 5.30 -6.33
N VAL A 147 -6.41 4.24 -6.71
CA VAL A 147 -6.23 3.06 -5.83
C VAL A 147 -5.48 3.46 -4.56
N LEU A 148 -4.40 4.23 -4.68
CA LEU A 148 -3.65 4.68 -3.50
C LEU A 148 -4.53 5.53 -2.59
N TRP A 149 -5.31 6.46 -3.16
CA TRP A 149 -6.27 7.25 -2.40
C TRP A 149 -7.21 6.38 -1.56
N SER A 150 -7.86 5.39 -2.18
CA SER A 150 -8.75 4.46 -1.46
C SER A 150 -8.04 3.67 -0.37
N VAL A 151 -6.76 3.32 -0.56
CA VAL A 151 -5.97 2.63 0.47
C VAL A 151 -5.68 3.54 1.65
N TYR A 152 -5.24 4.78 1.41
CA TYR A 152 -4.95 5.74 2.48
C TYR A 152 -6.21 6.03 3.31
N GLU A 153 -7.35 6.23 2.65
CA GLU A 153 -8.65 6.44 3.32
C GLU A 153 -9.04 5.26 4.22
N ALA A 154 -8.89 4.03 3.74
CA ALA A 154 -9.22 2.82 4.49
C ALA A 154 -8.18 2.43 5.57
N THR A 155 -7.00 3.04 5.57
CA THR A 155 -5.90 2.64 6.47
C THR A 155 -6.21 2.94 7.93
N ASN A 156 -6.87 4.06 8.23
CA ASN A 156 -7.21 4.42 9.62
C ASN A 156 -8.19 3.41 10.23
N SER A 157 -9.30 3.13 9.55
CA SER A 157 -10.27 2.12 10.02
C SER A 157 -9.65 0.73 10.14
N TYR A 158 -8.70 0.39 9.25
CA TYR A 158 -7.95 -0.85 9.40
C TYR A 158 -7.09 -0.84 10.66
N VAL A 159 -6.33 0.23 10.92
CA VAL A 159 -5.49 0.37 12.11
C VAL A 159 -6.33 0.32 13.40
N GLU A 160 -7.48 0.98 13.44
CA GLU A 160 -8.42 0.92 14.57
C GLU A 160 -8.85 -0.53 14.84
N SER A 161 -9.19 -1.30 13.81
CA SER A 161 -9.53 -2.72 13.97
C SER A 161 -8.38 -3.60 14.50
N LEU A 162 -7.14 -3.11 14.46
CA LEU A 162 -5.98 -3.80 15.04
C LEU A 162 -5.79 -3.49 16.52
N MET A 163 -6.35 -2.40 17.05
CA MET A 163 -6.14 -1.96 18.44
C MET A 163 -6.77 -2.91 19.45
N ASP A 164 -7.81 -3.64 19.06
CA ASP A 164 -8.50 -4.62 19.92
C ASP A 164 -7.80 -5.99 19.99
N MET A 165 -6.69 -6.17 19.27
CA MET A 165 -5.96 -7.43 19.21
C MET A 165 -4.75 -7.47 20.15
N ASP A 166 -4.35 -8.67 20.56
CA ASP A 166 -3.06 -8.87 21.23
C ASP A 166 -1.90 -8.74 20.21
N LEU A 167 -1.19 -7.61 20.26
CA LEU A 167 -0.21 -7.22 19.26
C LEU A 167 1.22 -7.57 19.69
N LYS A 168 2.02 -8.10 18.75
CA LYS A 168 3.45 -8.32 18.99
C LYS A 168 4.24 -7.01 18.98
N PRO A 169 5.45 -6.97 19.60
CA PRO A 169 6.25 -5.76 19.73
C PRO A 169 6.49 -4.98 18.43
N LEU A 170 6.77 -5.67 17.30
CA LEU A 170 6.96 -5.01 16.00
C LEU A 170 5.69 -4.29 15.52
N THR A 171 4.51 -4.85 15.77
CA THR A 171 3.25 -4.21 15.37
C THR A 171 2.98 -3.00 16.25
N ILE A 172 3.23 -3.10 17.56
CA ILE A 172 3.12 -1.98 18.51
C ILE A 172 4.05 -0.84 18.08
N GLU A 173 5.31 -1.14 17.76
CA GLU A 173 6.30 -0.15 17.32
C GLU A 173 5.88 0.59 16.04
N LEU A 174 5.27 -0.14 15.09
CA LEU A 174 4.78 0.45 13.84
C LEU A 174 3.46 1.21 14.02
N LEU A 175 2.73 0.95 15.10
CA LEU A 175 1.52 1.67 15.48
C LEU A 175 1.78 2.82 16.45
N ALA A 176 3.00 2.98 16.99
CA ALA A 176 3.30 3.93 18.06
C ALA A 176 2.86 5.38 17.76
N ASN A 177 2.92 5.82 16.49
CA ASN A 177 2.47 7.17 16.09
C ASN A 177 0.94 7.27 15.84
N LYS A 178 0.23 6.14 15.82
CA LYS A 178 -1.20 6.02 15.52
C LYS A 178 -2.03 5.57 16.73
N LEU A 179 -1.38 5.24 17.85
CA LEU A 179 -2.02 4.92 19.11
C LEU A 179 -2.32 6.23 19.87
N PRO A 180 -3.45 6.31 20.60
CA PRO A 180 -3.68 7.42 21.52
C PRO A 180 -2.53 7.46 22.54
N GLU A 181 -1.99 8.65 22.80
CA GLU A 181 -0.99 8.81 23.87
C GLU A 181 -1.61 8.29 25.19
N PRO A 182 -0.88 7.49 25.97
CA PRO A 182 -1.36 7.11 27.28
C PRO A 182 -1.56 8.40 28.08
N LEU A 183 -2.79 8.63 28.53
CA LEU A 183 -3.14 9.71 29.45
C LEU A 183 -2.34 9.48 30.75
N THR A 184 -1.15 10.08 30.85
CA THR A 184 -0.39 10.21 32.10
C THR A 184 -0.91 11.34 32.95
#